data_AF-A0A3B9T2W8-F1
#
_entry.id   AF-A0A3B9T2W8-F1
#
_cell.length_a   1.000
_cell.length_b   1.000
_cell.length_c   1.000
_cell.angle_alpha   90.00
_cell.angle_beta   90.00
_cell.angle_gamma   90.00
#
_symmetry.space_group_name_H-M   'P 1'
#
loop_
_entity.id
_entity.type
_entity.pdbx_description
1 polymer ?
#
loop_
_entity_poly.entity_id
_entity_poly.type
_entity_poly.pdbx_seq_one_letter_code
_entity_poly.pdbx_strand_id
1 'polypeptide(L)'
;MGIFEKRIRRKAAALLAGITAAASLTAVPQPVQALVTDPAGDYDNFAKALQYSLHFYDANMCGPEVEDHSRFKWRANCHTYDAYVPLKPMDKSLPLKEMDGTNLSSAFIEKYHDILCTGTKPDTVDVSGGYHDAGDHVKFGLPEAYAGSVVSWGYYEFPQAYVECKQVEHVETIIRHFCDYFMRCTFRDENGDVVAFCYQVGDGDVDHSYWQLPQNDTMVRTAWFATADNPTTCNVSETAACLAINYLNFKESDPEYAEKCLDYSLALYNFATKNDKAIADTEQGPKGYYGSTKWEDDY
;
A
#
# COMPACT_ATOMS: atom_id res chain seq x y z
N MET A 1 -66.82 -63.67 -2.09
CA MET A 1 -67.54 -62.46 -1.65
C MET A 1 -66.56 -61.59 -0.85
N GLY A 2 -66.10 -60.45 -1.40
CA GLY A 2 -65.62 -59.28 -0.62
C GLY A 2 -64.15 -59.10 -0.22
N ILE A 3 -63.22 -58.92 -1.18
CA ILE A 3 -62.12 -57.91 -1.31
C ILE A 3 -61.17 -57.53 -0.11
N PHE A 4 -59.90 -58.01 -0.20
CA PHE A 4 -58.53 -57.44 0.07
C PHE A 4 -58.16 -56.66 1.37
N GLU A 5 -57.33 -57.21 2.29
CA GLU A 5 -55.85 -57.01 2.54
C GLU A 5 -55.40 -55.57 2.94
N LYS A 6 -54.58 -55.22 3.98
CA LYS A 6 -53.48 -55.88 4.73
C LYS A 6 -53.13 -55.12 6.06
N ARG A 7 -52.79 -55.90 7.13
CA ARG A 7 -51.96 -55.71 8.37
C ARG A 7 -51.32 -54.31 8.65
N ILE A 8 -51.45 -53.61 9.80
CA ILE A 8 -51.27 -53.84 11.27
C ILE A 8 -49.81 -54.07 11.77
N ARG A 9 -49.33 -53.14 12.64
CA ARG A 9 -48.51 -53.25 13.92
C ARG A 9 -47.60 -51.99 14.06
N ARG A 10 -47.19 -51.42 15.21
CA ARG A 10 -47.35 -51.56 16.69
C ARG A 10 -46.62 -50.33 17.34
N LYS A 11 -47.19 -49.66 18.35
CA LYS A 11 -46.88 -49.66 19.82
C LYS A 11 -45.54 -49.04 20.33
N ALA A 12 -45.68 -47.91 21.03
CA ALA A 12 -45.31 -47.54 22.42
C ALA A 12 -43.87 -47.70 23.02
N ALA A 13 -43.37 -46.55 23.50
CA ALA A 13 -42.71 -46.20 24.78
C ALA A 13 -41.39 -46.87 25.26
N ALA A 14 -40.37 -46.03 25.55
CA ALA A 14 -39.51 -46.10 26.75
C ALA A 14 -38.58 -44.87 26.88
N LEU A 15 -38.45 -44.36 28.10
CA LEU A 15 -37.43 -43.41 28.57
C LEU A 15 -36.12 -44.17 28.86
N LEU A 16 -34.95 -43.62 28.52
CA LEU A 16 -33.69 -43.91 29.20
C LEU A 16 -32.65 -42.80 28.92
N ALA A 17 -32.08 -42.29 30.02
CA ALA A 17 -30.96 -41.37 30.02
C ALA A 17 -29.66 -42.09 29.60
N GLY A 18 -28.82 -41.40 28.84
CA GLY A 18 -27.46 -41.83 28.48
C GLY A 18 -26.63 -40.62 28.10
N ILE A 19 -25.72 -40.24 28.99
CA ILE A 19 -24.73 -39.16 28.81
C ILE A 19 -23.68 -39.60 27.79
N THR A 20 -23.49 -38.84 26.72
CA THR A 20 -22.23 -38.75 25.98
C THR A 20 -21.95 -37.29 25.64
N ALA A 21 -20.90 -36.75 26.24
CA ALA A 21 -20.33 -35.44 25.95
C ALA A 21 -19.41 -35.53 24.71
N ALA A 22 -19.39 -34.49 23.87
CA ALA A 22 -18.16 -33.78 23.48
C ALA A 22 -18.41 -32.79 22.31
N ALA A 23 -18.33 -31.51 22.67
CA ALA A 23 -17.80 -30.38 21.90
C ALA A 23 -18.16 -30.25 20.40
N SER A 24 -19.33 -29.68 20.12
CA SER A 24 -19.48 -28.76 18.98
C SER A 24 -19.25 -27.34 19.49
N LEU A 25 -18.04 -26.81 19.24
CA LEU A 25 -17.76 -25.38 19.28
C LEU A 25 -18.65 -24.71 18.22
N THR A 26 -19.85 -24.31 18.61
CA THR A 26 -20.62 -23.34 17.85
C THR A 26 -19.85 -22.02 17.96
N ALA A 27 -19.19 -21.61 16.88
CA ALA A 27 -18.66 -20.28 16.73
C ALA A 27 -19.77 -19.29 17.08
N VAL A 28 -19.62 -18.60 18.21
CA VAL A 28 -20.48 -17.48 18.57
C VAL A 28 -20.15 -16.40 17.54
N PRO A 29 -21.11 -15.94 16.71
CA PRO A 29 -20.88 -14.75 15.92
C PRO A 29 -20.65 -13.61 16.91
N GLN A 30 -19.43 -13.07 16.93
CA GLN A 30 -19.16 -11.82 17.64
C GLN A 30 -20.09 -10.77 17.03
N PRO A 31 -20.87 -10.03 17.83
CA PRO A 31 -21.59 -8.90 17.30
C PRO A 31 -20.56 -7.89 16.81
N VAL A 32 -20.60 -7.58 15.52
CA VAL A 32 -20.03 -6.34 15.00
C VAL A 32 -20.78 -5.23 15.73
N GLN A 33 -20.14 -4.63 16.72
CA GLN A 33 -20.75 -3.57 17.52
C GLN A 33 -21.19 -2.44 16.57
N ALA A 34 -22.43 -2.03 16.75
CA ALA A 34 -23.27 -1.38 15.76
C ALA A 34 -22.69 -0.14 15.07
N LEU A 35 -22.96 -0.10 13.76
CA LEU A 35 -23.06 1.07 12.89
C LEU A 35 -23.81 2.23 13.57
N VAL A 36 -23.18 3.41 13.52
CA VAL A 36 -23.73 4.78 13.56
C VAL A 36 -25.10 4.94 14.23
N THR A 37 -25.09 5.35 15.50
CA THR A 37 -26.19 6.10 16.09
C THR A 37 -25.73 7.54 16.28
N ASP A 38 -26.35 8.44 15.52
CA ASP A 38 -26.22 9.91 15.52
C ASP A 38 -25.10 10.54 14.65
N PRO A 39 -25.47 11.13 13.49
CA PRO A 39 -24.53 11.89 12.65
C PRO A 39 -24.31 13.34 13.14
N ALA A 40 -24.95 13.80 14.22
CA ALA A 40 -24.84 15.17 14.72
C ALA A 40 -24.74 15.21 16.25
N GLY A 41 -23.61 14.78 16.82
CA GLY A 41 -23.43 14.90 18.28
C GLY A 41 -22.10 14.44 18.89
N ASP A 42 -21.17 13.88 18.13
CA ASP A 42 -20.01 13.15 18.68
C ASP A 42 -18.66 13.80 18.30
N TYR A 43 -18.60 15.14 18.27
CA TYR A 43 -17.39 15.89 17.89
C TYR A 43 -16.24 15.76 18.91
N ASP A 44 -16.54 15.33 20.15
CA ASP A 44 -15.55 15.19 21.24
C ASP A 44 -15.04 13.75 21.39
N ASN A 45 -15.48 12.81 20.53
CA ASN A 45 -15.04 11.41 20.59
C ASN A 45 -13.81 11.18 19.72
N PHE A 46 -12.66 11.59 20.27
CA PHE A 46 -11.37 11.49 19.59
C PHE A 46 -10.94 10.04 19.30
N ALA A 47 -11.39 9.07 20.12
CA ALA A 47 -11.13 7.65 19.87
C ALA A 47 -11.81 7.18 18.58
N LYS A 48 -13.07 7.57 18.37
CA LYS A 48 -13.80 7.30 17.13
C LYS A 48 -13.24 8.09 15.95
N ALA A 49 -12.84 9.34 16.17
CA ALA A 49 -12.18 10.14 15.13
C ALA A 49 -10.88 9.48 14.64
N LEU A 50 -10.03 8.98 15.54
CA LEU A 50 -8.83 8.22 15.20
C LEU A 50 -9.15 6.94 14.42
N GLN A 51 -10.13 6.16 14.89
CA GLN A 51 -10.55 4.96 14.17
C GLN A 51 -11.01 5.31 12.73
N TYR A 52 -11.79 6.38 12.57
CA TYR A 52 -12.39 6.74 11.29
C TYR A 52 -11.35 7.37 10.35
N SER A 53 -10.36 8.08 10.88
CA SER A 53 -9.29 8.65 10.05
C SER A 53 -8.42 7.55 9.44
N LEU A 54 -8.16 6.45 10.16
CA LEU A 54 -7.38 5.34 9.61
C LEU A 54 -8.08 4.67 8.42
N HIS A 55 -9.42 4.63 8.43
CA HIS A 55 -10.19 4.11 7.30
C HIS A 55 -10.00 4.87 5.98
N PHE A 56 -9.56 6.13 6.03
CA PHE A 56 -9.23 6.86 4.80
C PHE A 56 -8.08 6.20 4.04
N TYR A 57 -7.10 5.60 4.73
CA TYR A 57 -6.01 4.87 4.10
C TYR A 57 -6.52 3.57 3.45
N ASP A 58 -7.40 2.79 4.10
CA ASP A 58 -8.00 1.60 3.49
C ASP A 58 -8.72 1.90 2.17
N ALA A 59 -9.33 3.09 2.06
CA ALA A 59 -10.04 3.54 0.87
C ALA A 59 -9.09 3.91 -0.30
N ASN A 60 -7.80 4.10 -0.03
CA ASN A 60 -6.79 4.50 -1.01
C ASN A 60 -5.69 3.47 -1.26
N MET A 61 -5.63 2.35 -0.52
CA MET A 61 -4.67 1.26 -0.81
C MET A 61 -4.72 0.84 -2.28
N CYS A 62 -3.56 0.74 -2.94
CA CYS A 62 -3.40 0.36 -4.33
C CYS A 62 -2.66 -1.00 -4.45
N GLY A 63 -2.85 -1.72 -5.56
CA GLY A 63 -2.06 -2.89 -5.92
C GLY A 63 -2.77 -4.24 -5.79
N PRO A 64 -2.00 -5.34 -5.82
CA PRO A 64 -2.53 -6.70 -5.89
C PRO A 64 -2.95 -7.31 -4.54
N GLU A 65 -2.73 -6.60 -3.43
CA GLU A 65 -3.00 -7.10 -2.07
C GLU A 65 -4.05 -6.22 -1.33
N VAL A 66 -4.79 -5.38 -2.06
CA VAL A 66 -5.79 -4.48 -1.46
C VAL A 66 -6.90 -5.28 -0.78
N GLU A 67 -7.34 -6.39 -1.37
CA GLU A 67 -8.38 -7.25 -0.78
C GLU A 67 -7.91 -7.97 0.50
N ASP A 68 -6.60 -8.17 0.66
CA ASP A 68 -6.02 -8.85 1.82
C ASP A 68 -5.86 -7.89 3.01
N HIS A 69 -5.59 -6.61 2.74
CA HIS A 69 -5.25 -5.62 3.77
C HIS A 69 -6.36 -4.60 4.06
N SER A 70 -7.18 -4.24 3.07
CA SER A 70 -8.23 -3.22 3.24
C SER A 70 -9.40 -3.73 4.07
N ARG A 71 -9.84 -2.93 5.03
CA ARG A 71 -11.06 -3.20 5.81
C ARG A 71 -12.34 -2.97 5.01
N PHE A 72 -12.26 -2.44 3.79
CA PHE A 72 -13.41 -2.16 2.93
C PHE A 72 -13.64 -3.21 1.86
N LYS A 73 -14.77 -3.93 1.97
CA LYS A 73 -15.22 -4.93 0.98
C LYS A 73 -15.51 -4.38 -0.43
N TRP A 74 -15.62 -3.06 -0.57
CA TRP A 74 -15.89 -2.40 -1.84
C TRP A 74 -14.60 -1.93 -2.54
N ARG A 75 -13.45 -1.99 -1.84
CA ARG A 75 -12.13 -1.87 -2.47
C ARG A 75 -11.69 -3.26 -2.92
N ALA A 76 -11.17 -3.33 -4.14
CA ALA A 76 -10.64 -4.54 -4.73
C ALA A 76 -9.21 -4.30 -5.19
N ASN A 77 -8.51 -5.38 -5.52
CA ASN A 77 -7.21 -5.32 -6.17
C ASN A 77 -7.32 -4.44 -7.43
N CYS A 78 -6.41 -3.49 -7.56
CA CYS A 78 -6.45 -2.46 -8.60
C CYS A 78 -5.05 -2.17 -9.11
N HIS A 79 -4.98 -1.66 -10.35
CA HIS A 79 -3.71 -1.34 -11.03
C HIS A 79 -2.68 -2.47 -10.91
N THR A 80 -3.12 -3.73 -10.97
CA THR A 80 -2.27 -4.91 -10.74
C THR A 80 -1.18 -5.05 -11.81
N TYR A 81 -1.30 -4.29 -12.90
CA TYR A 81 -0.29 -4.13 -13.94
C TYR A 81 0.88 -3.23 -13.55
N ASP A 82 0.80 -2.49 -12.44
CA ASP A 82 1.97 -1.86 -11.81
C ASP A 82 3.01 -2.93 -11.37
N ALA A 83 2.63 -4.21 -11.26
CA ALA A 83 3.52 -5.33 -10.96
C ALA A 83 4.28 -5.90 -12.18
N TYR A 84 4.06 -5.30 -13.36
CA TYR A 84 4.74 -5.68 -14.60
C TYR A 84 4.84 -4.49 -15.56
N VAL A 85 5.27 -3.33 -15.07
CA VAL A 85 5.53 -2.16 -15.93
C VAL A 85 6.68 -2.51 -16.89
N PRO A 86 6.54 -2.30 -18.22
CA PRO A 86 7.59 -2.61 -19.18
C PRO A 86 8.91 -1.91 -18.84
N LEU A 87 10.00 -2.67 -18.76
CA LEU A 87 11.32 -2.10 -18.49
C LEU A 87 11.96 -1.60 -19.78
N LYS A 88 11.40 -0.50 -20.29
CA LYS A 88 11.86 0.21 -21.49
C LYS A 88 11.72 1.72 -21.27
N PRO A 89 12.52 2.55 -21.97
CA PRO A 89 12.26 3.98 -21.98
C PRO A 89 10.90 4.28 -22.60
N MET A 90 10.23 5.29 -22.06
CA MET A 90 9.06 5.88 -22.69
C MET A 90 9.34 6.35 -24.12
N ASP A 91 8.45 6.00 -25.05
CA ASP A 91 8.46 6.56 -26.40
C ASP A 91 7.75 7.92 -26.40
N LYS A 92 8.54 8.99 -26.30
CA LYS A 92 8.05 10.38 -26.29
C LYS A 92 7.39 10.81 -27.61
N SER A 93 7.43 9.99 -28.66
CA SER A 93 6.70 10.24 -29.91
C SER A 93 5.24 9.80 -29.86
N LEU A 94 4.87 8.95 -28.89
CA LEU A 94 3.51 8.48 -28.68
C LEU A 94 2.66 9.49 -27.89
N PRO A 95 1.32 9.47 -28.05
CA PRO A 95 0.42 10.18 -27.15
C PRO A 95 0.64 9.74 -25.70
N LEU A 96 0.50 10.68 -24.74
CA LEU A 96 0.73 10.40 -23.32
C LEU A 96 -0.06 9.19 -22.78
N LYS A 97 -1.30 9.00 -23.28
CA LYS A 97 -2.17 7.87 -22.91
C LYS A 97 -1.69 6.50 -23.40
N GLU A 98 -0.69 6.47 -24.27
CA GLU A 98 -0.08 5.26 -24.85
C GLU A 98 1.39 5.12 -24.44
N MET A 99 1.92 6.05 -23.64
CA MET A 99 3.35 6.16 -23.30
C MET A 99 3.71 5.29 -22.07
N ASP A 100 3.83 3.99 -22.29
CA ASP A 100 4.20 3.03 -21.25
C ASP A 100 5.71 2.99 -20.98
N GLY A 101 6.09 2.33 -19.88
CA GLY A 101 7.48 2.13 -19.49
C GLY A 101 7.96 3.11 -18.43
N THR A 102 9.23 3.52 -18.53
CA THR A 102 9.91 4.31 -17.50
C THR A 102 10.63 5.54 -18.05
N ASN A 103 11.00 6.48 -17.18
CA ASN A 103 11.87 7.62 -17.54
C ASN A 103 13.36 7.26 -17.66
N LEU A 104 13.73 5.98 -17.47
CA LEU A 104 15.11 5.53 -17.56
C LEU A 104 15.58 5.43 -19.02
N SER A 105 16.86 5.67 -19.27
CA SER A 105 17.46 5.50 -20.60
C SER A 105 17.71 4.02 -20.92
N SER A 106 17.78 3.66 -22.20
CA SER A 106 18.10 2.28 -22.62
C SER A 106 19.43 1.80 -22.04
N ALA A 107 20.45 2.66 -22.03
CA ALA A 107 21.77 2.31 -21.51
C ALA A 107 21.75 2.06 -19.99
N PHE A 108 20.93 2.82 -19.25
CA PHE A 108 20.74 2.60 -17.81
C PHE A 108 20.04 1.27 -17.55
N ILE A 109 18.96 1.00 -18.29
CA ILE A 109 18.20 -0.26 -18.20
C ILE A 109 19.11 -1.45 -18.53
N GLU A 110 19.86 -1.39 -19.64
CA GLU A 110 20.78 -2.47 -20.03
C GLU A 110 21.84 -2.74 -18.95
N LYS A 111 22.40 -1.67 -18.37
CA LYS A 111 23.43 -1.78 -17.32
C LYS A 111 22.90 -2.41 -16.03
N TYR A 112 21.67 -2.10 -15.64
CA TYR A 112 21.09 -2.50 -14.36
C TYR A 112 19.91 -3.48 -14.51
N HIS A 113 19.80 -4.16 -15.65
CA HIS A 113 18.63 -5.00 -15.98
C HIS A 113 18.37 -6.06 -14.92
N ASP A 114 19.39 -6.81 -14.49
CA ASP A 114 19.28 -7.86 -13.47
C ASP A 114 18.77 -7.34 -12.11
N ILE A 115 18.97 -6.06 -11.81
CA ILE A 115 18.50 -5.42 -10.58
C ILE A 115 17.07 -4.87 -10.77
N LEU A 116 16.77 -4.29 -11.94
CA LEU A 116 15.50 -3.61 -12.23
C LEU A 116 14.38 -4.58 -12.66
N CYS A 117 14.71 -5.75 -13.21
CA CYS A 117 13.75 -6.71 -13.75
C CYS A 117 13.07 -7.53 -12.63
N THR A 118 12.36 -6.85 -11.73
CA THR A 118 11.67 -7.45 -10.57
C THR A 118 10.20 -7.83 -10.84
N GLY A 119 9.70 -7.52 -12.04
CA GLY A 119 8.30 -7.69 -12.39
C GLY A 119 7.87 -9.15 -12.48
N THR A 120 6.56 -9.36 -12.40
CA THR A 120 5.93 -10.69 -12.50
C THR A 120 5.91 -11.24 -13.93
N LYS A 121 6.39 -10.47 -14.92
CA LYS A 121 6.53 -10.85 -16.33
C LYS A 121 7.96 -10.58 -16.83
N PRO A 122 8.43 -11.27 -17.88
CA PRO A 122 9.75 -11.00 -18.47
C PRO A 122 9.90 -9.54 -18.91
N ASP A 123 11.07 -8.97 -18.69
CA ASP A 123 11.42 -7.58 -19.06
C ASP A 123 10.46 -6.53 -18.48
N THR A 124 10.07 -6.72 -17.22
CA THR A 124 9.22 -5.79 -16.48
C THR A 124 9.72 -5.52 -15.07
N VAL A 125 9.24 -4.43 -14.47
CA VAL A 125 9.54 -4.02 -13.09
C VAL A 125 8.26 -4.05 -12.24
N ASP A 126 8.38 -4.48 -10.98
CA ASP A 126 7.30 -4.41 -10.00
C ASP A 126 7.40 -3.13 -9.18
N VAL A 127 6.42 -2.24 -9.38
CA VAL A 127 6.21 -1.00 -8.61
C VAL A 127 4.77 -0.92 -8.08
N SER A 128 4.18 -2.10 -7.82
CA SER A 128 2.82 -2.22 -7.29
C SER A 128 2.74 -2.03 -5.78
N GLY A 129 1.53 -1.81 -5.25
CA GLY A 129 1.31 -1.44 -3.85
C GLY A 129 1.13 0.07 -3.67
N GLY A 130 1.30 0.53 -2.43
CA GLY A 130 1.21 1.94 -2.05
C GLY A 130 -0.23 2.44 -1.96
N TYR A 131 -0.39 3.76 -2.04
CA TYR A 131 -1.65 4.46 -1.89
C TYR A 131 -1.92 5.38 -3.07
N HIS A 132 -3.17 5.39 -3.53
CA HIS A 132 -3.70 6.49 -4.34
C HIS A 132 -3.59 7.80 -3.55
N ASP A 133 -3.17 8.88 -4.23
CA ASP A 133 -2.83 10.14 -3.57
C ASP A 133 -4.05 10.84 -2.94
N ALA A 134 -5.13 10.99 -3.70
CA ALA A 134 -6.28 11.77 -3.27
C ALA A 134 -7.62 11.12 -3.65
N GLY A 135 -8.30 11.68 -4.66
CA GLY A 135 -9.49 11.09 -5.28
C GLY A 135 -9.23 10.60 -6.70
N ASP A 136 -8.01 10.80 -7.18
CA ASP A 136 -7.43 10.22 -8.38
C ASP A 136 -6.70 8.91 -8.00
N HIS A 137 -6.04 8.27 -8.96
CA HIS A 137 -5.35 7.01 -8.72
C HIS A 137 -3.84 7.06 -8.98
N VAL A 138 -3.26 8.24 -9.19
CA VAL A 138 -1.80 8.40 -9.25
C VAL A 138 -1.18 8.15 -7.87
N LYS A 139 0.04 7.61 -7.86
CA LYS A 139 0.86 7.45 -6.65
C LYS A 139 2.00 8.45 -6.72
N PHE A 140 1.88 9.59 -6.06
CA PHE A 140 2.89 10.66 -6.06
C PHE A 140 3.83 10.52 -4.85
N GLY A 141 5.14 10.39 -5.10
CA GLY A 141 6.10 9.99 -4.06
C GLY A 141 6.22 10.94 -2.88
N LEU A 142 6.31 12.25 -3.11
CA LEU A 142 6.49 13.22 -2.04
C LEU A 142 5.31 13.24 -1.05
N PRO A 143 4.05 13.44 -1.48
CA PRO A 143 2.91 13.37 -0.56
C PRO A 143 2.69 11.97 0.01
N GLU A 144 3.00 10.90 -0.74
CA GLU A 144 2.88 9.53 -0.23
C GLU A 144 3.87 9.24 0.91
N ALA A 145 5.14 9.63 0.73
CA ALA A 145 6.16 9.52 1.76
C ALA A 145 5.84 10.39 2.98
N TYR A 146 5.41 11.64 2.76
CA TYR A 146 4.96 12.53 3.83
C TYR A 146 3.79 11.93 4.64
N ALA A 147 2.77 11.41 3.96
CA ALA A 147 1.62 10.79 4.62
C ALA A 147 2.04 9.57 5.47
N GLY A 148 2.94 8.73 4.94
CA GLY A 148 3.56 7.61 5.65
C GLY A 148 4.34 8.07 6.87
N SER A 149 5.22 9.07 6.74
CA SER A 149 5.99 9.66 7.84
C SER A 149 5.09 10.19 8.95
N VAL A 150 4.06 10.96 8.60
CA VAL A 150 3.19 11.63 9.58
C VAL A 150 2.30 10.65 10.33
N VAL A 151 1.73 9.63 9.66
CA VAL A 151 0.94 8.61 10.36
C VAL A 151 1.83 7.77 11.28
N SER A 152 3.04 7.44 10.83
CA SER A 152 4.04 6.74 11.64
C SER A 152 4.54 7.57 12.81
N TRP A 153 4.69 8.88 12.64
CA TRP A 153 5.06 9.80 13.72
C TRP A 153 3.97 9.93 14.76
N GLY A 154 2.71 10.03 14.34
CA GLY A 154 1.57 10.00 15.26
C GLY A 154 1.54 8.71 16.09
N TYR A 155 1.83 7.56 15.47
CA TYR A 155 1.91 6.29 16.18
C TYR A 155 3.10 6.23 17.17
N TYR A 156 4.26 6.75 16.75
CA TYR A 156 5.47 6.84 17.58
C TYR A 156 5.26 7.71 18.82
N GLU A 157 4.66 8.90 18.68
CA GLU A 157 4.45 9.86 19.77
C GLU A 157 3.33 9.45 20.73
N PHE A 158 2.26 8.83 20.19
CA PHE A 158 1.04 8.55 20.95
C PHE A 158 0.67 7.06 21.00
N PRO A 159 1.60 6.12 21.26
CA PRO A 159 1.33 4.69 21.13
C PRO A 159 0.23 4.21 22.08
N GLN A 160 0.14 4.80 23.28
CA GLN A 160 -0.93 4.48 24.24
C GLN A 160 -2.33 4.80 23.70
N ALA A 161 -2.48 5.89 22.94
CA ALA A 161 -3.78 6.24 22.36
C ALA A 161 -4.25 5.16 21.37
N TYR A 162 -3.36 4.63 20.53
CA TYR A 162 -3.68 3.53 19.62
C TYR A 162 -3.99 2.23 20.36
N VAL A 163 -3.29 1.92 21.47
CA VAL A 163 -3.59 0.77 22.33
C VAL A 163 -4.98 0.89 22.96
N GLU A 164 -5.27 2.03 23.60
CA GLU A 164 -6.55 2.28 24.28
C GLU A 164 -7.73 2.30 23.31
N CYS A 165 -7.53 2.87 22.11
CA CYS A 165 -8.53 2.90 21.05
C CYS A 165 -8.61 1.59 20.24
N LYS A 166 -7.76 0.59 20.56
CA LYS A 166 -7.67 -0.70 19.86
C LYS A 166 -7.40 -0.57 18.35
N GLN A 167 -6.53 0.37 17.98
CA GLN A 167 -6.17 0.67 16.60
C GLN A 167 -4.73 0.27 16.23
N VAL A 168 -3.98 -0.37 17.13
CA VAL A 168 -2.59 -0.83 16.88
C VAL A 168 -2.48 -1.66 15.60
N GLU A 169 -3.27 -2.73 15.49
CA GLU A 169 -3.25 -3.59 14.29
C GLU A 169 -3.58 -2.80 13.01
N HIS A 170 -4.55 -1.87 13.09
CA HIS A 170 -4.97 -1.08 11.93
C HIS A 170 -3.86 -0.15 11.44
N VAL A 171 -3.27 0.62 12.35
CA VAL A 171 -2.21 1.57 12.00
C VAL A 171 -0.96 0.83 11.52
N GLU A 172 -0.62 -0.31 12.11
CA GLU A 172 0.52 -1.12 11.67
C GLU A 172 0.30 -1.72 10.28
N THR A 173 -0.91 -2.18 9.93
CA THR A 173 -1.24 -2.59 8.55
C THR A 173 -1.03 -1.44 7.56
N ILE A 174 -1.50 -0.23 7.90
CA ILE A 174 -1.36 0.95 7.04
C ILE A 174 0.11 1.30 6.83
N ILE A 175 0.86 1.39 7.92
CA ILE A 175 2.29 1.73 7.91
C ILE A 175 3.09 0.71 7.09
N ARG A 176 2.82 -0.59 7.25
CA ARG A 176 3.49 -1.64 6.48
C ARG A 176 3.20 -1.53 4.99
N HIS A 177 1.97 -1.21 4.61
CA HIS A 177 1.61 -1.03 3.20
C HIS A 177 2.39 0.14 2.54
N PHE A 178 2.65 1.23 3.29
CA PHE A 178 3.56 2.30 2.84
C PHE A 178 5.01 1.80 2.73
N CYS A 179 5.54 1.22 3.80
CA CYS A 179 6.95 0.82 3.87
C CYS A 179 7.30 -0.29 2.86
N ASP A 180 6.41 -1.26 2.67
CA ASP A 180 6.59 -2.35 1.72
C ASP A 180 6.57 -1.85 0.28
N TYR A 181 5.76 -0.85 -0.02
CA TYR A 181 5.78 -0.15 -1.31
C TYR A 181 7.09 0.59 -1.54
N PHE A 182 7.57 1.37 -0.56
CA PHE A 182 8.84 2.09 -0.67
C PHE A 182 10.04 1.15 -0.83
N MET A 183 10.09 0.06 -0.07
CA MET A 183 11.13 -0.97 -0.20
C MET A 183 11.08 -1.64 -1.58
N ARG A 184 9.89 -1.98 -2.07
CA ARG A 184 9.71 -2.56 -3.41
C ARG A 184 10.14 -1.61 -4.53
N CYS A 185 9.90 -0.32 -4.35
CA CYS A 185 10.31 0.72 -5.28
C CYS A 185 11.78 1.12 -5.17
N THR A 186 12.54 0.56 -4.22
CA THR A 186 13.97 0.86 -4.00
C THR A 186 14.85 -0.25 -4.56
N PHE A 187 15.52 0.05 -5.67
CA PHE A 187 16.37 -0.91 -6.38
C PHE A 187 17.81 -0.75 -5.94
N ARG A 188 18.41 -1.82 -5.41
CA ARG A 188 19.74 -1.81 -4.79
C ARG A 188 20.66 -2.82 -5.48
N ASP A 189 21.94 -2.49 -5.55
CA ASP A 189 22.97 -3.42 -6.01
C ASP A 189 23.33 -4.46 -4.93
N GLU A 190 24.26 -5.36 -5.25
CA GLU A 190 24.75 -6.40 -4.34
C GLU A 190 25.42 -5.86 -3.06
N ASN A 191 25.87 -4.60 -3.06
CA ASN A 191 26.46 -3.94 -1.90
C ASN A 191 25.40 -3.23 -1.05
N GLY A 192 24.14 -3.23 -1.49
CA GLY A 192 23.04 -2.54 -0.84
C GLY A 192 22.98 -1.04 -1.15
N ASP A 193 23.75 -0.54 -2.11
CA ASP A 193 23.67 0.85 -2.57
C ASP A 193 22.48 1.01 -3.54
N VAL A 194 21.70 2.08 -3.40
CA VAL A 194 20.55 2.35 -4.28
C VAL A 194 21.04 2.73 -5.68
N VAL A 195 20.52 2.06 -6.71
CA VAL A 195 20.79 2.39 -8.12
C VAL A 195 19.66 3.22 -8.71
N ALA A 196 18.41 2.92 -8.33
CA ALA A 196 17.22 3.65 -8.77
C ALA A 196 16.12 3.57 -7.70
N PHE A 197 15.26 4.58 -7.66
CA PHE A 197 14.10 4.62 -6.77
C PHE A 197 12.85 5.08 -7.53
N CYS A 198 11.82 4.24 -7.63
CA CYS A 198 10.56 4.62 -8.24
C CYS A 198 9.79 5.53 -7.29
N TYR A 199 9.68 6.82 -7.61
CA TYR A 199 8.97 7.81 -6.78
C TYR A 199 7.59 8.14 -7.31
N GLN A 200 7.18 7.68 -8.48
CA GLN A 200 5.81 7.92 -8.96
C GLN A 200 5.36 6.82 -9.91
N VAL A 201 4.08 6.45 -9.81
CA VAL A 201 3.43 5.56 -10.77
C VAL A 201 2.12 6.19 -11.24
N GLY A 202 1.97 6.30 -12.55
CA GLY A 202 0.90 7.05 -13.19
C GLY A 202 1.32 8.46 -13.61
N ASP A 203 0.42 9.10 -14.35
CA ASP A 203 0.56 10.49 -14.81
C ASP A 203 -0.79 11.18 -14.61
N GLY A 204 -0.79 12.33 -13.93
CA GLY A 204 -2.03 13.05 -13.60
C GLY A 204 -2.84 13.47 -14.83
N ASP A 205 -2.19 13.83 -15.94
CA ASP A 205 -2.92 14.25 -17.16
C ASP A 205 -3.69 13.08 -17.79
N VAL A 206 -3.16 11.86 -17.64
CA VAL A 206 -3.81 10.64 -18.10
C VAL A 206 -4.89 10.22 -17.12
N ASP A 207 -4.52 10.09 -15.85
CA ASP A 207 -5.37 9.57 -14.78
C ASP A 207 -6.61 10.43 -14.56
N HIS A 208 -6.45 11.76 -14.51
CA HIS A 208 -7.54 12.71 -14.26
C HIS A 208 -8.50 12.86 -15.44
N SER A 209 -8.23 12.18 -16.55
CA SER A 209 -9.17 12.08 -17.67
C SER A 209 -10.18 10.93 -17.53
N TYR A 210 -10.08 10.14 -16.45
CA TYR A 210 -10.99 9.05 -16.09
C TYR A 210 -11.66 9.32 -14.75
N TRP A 211 -12.90 8.83 -14.61
CA TRP A 211 -13.64 8.85 -13.34
C TRP A 211 -14.37 7.53 -13.18
N GLN A 212 -13.77 6.60 -12.46
CA GLN A 212 -14.30 5.25 -12.30
C GLN A 212 -13.69 4.55 -11.08
N LEU A 213 -14.07 3.29 -10.88
CA LEU A 213 -13.47 2.45 -9.84
C LEU A 213 -12.05 2.04 -10.24
N PRO A 214 -11.07 2.06 -9.32
CA PRO A 214 -9.67 1.78 -9.65
C PRO A 214 -9.45 0.35 -10.17
N GLN A 215 -10.27 -0.62 -9.77
CA GLN A 215 -10.18 -2.00 -10.30
C GLN A 215 -10.60 -2.11 -11.78
N ASN A 216 -11.27 -1.09 -12.33
CA ASN A 216 -11.66 -1.06 -13.74
C ASN A 216 -10.66 -0.28 -14.62
N ASP A 217 -9.66 0.34 -14.01
CA ASP A 217 -8.66 1.12 -14.73
C ASP A 217 -7.80 0.24 -15.63
N THR A 218 -7.67 0.67 -16.88
CA THR A 218 -6.82 0.03 -17.89
C THR A 218 -5.92 1.02 -18.61
N MET A 219 -5.87 2.28 -18.14
CA MET A 219 -5.01 3.29 -18.73
C MET A 219 -3.54 2.94 -18.51
N VAL A 220 -2.66 3.49 -19.35
CA VAL A 220 -1.22 3.39 -19.15
C VAL A 220 -0.83 4.13 -17.86
N ARG A 221 0.03 3.48 -17.07
CA ARG A 221 0.60 4.02 -15.83
C ARG A 221 2.11 3.90 -15.87
N THR A 222 2.76 4.98 -16.29
CA THR A 222 4.21 5.11 -16.39
C THR A 222 4.85 5.10 -15.01
N ALA A 223 6.05 4.52 -14.88
CA ALA A 223 6.84 4.55 -13.67
C ALA A 223 8.00 5.56 -13.77
N TRP A 224 8.16 6.42 -12.76
CA TRP A 224 9.15 7.49 -12.74
C TRP A 224 10.20 7.22 -11.67
N PHE A 225 11.46 7.24 -12.06
CA PHE A 225 12.58 6.83 -11.25
C PHE A 225 13.56 7.98 -10.99
N ALA A 226 14.01 8.04 -9.75
CA ALA A 226 15.19 8.78 -9.35
C ALA A 226 16.44 7.94 -9.69
N THR A 227 17.47 8.61 -10.17
CA THR A 227 18.81 8.03 -10.44
C THR A 227 19.88 9.03 -10.01
N ALA A 228 21.16 8.67 -10.07
CA ALA A 228 22.25 9.62 -9.77
C ALA A 228 22.16 10.92 -10.59
N ASP A 229 21.66 10.86 -11.84
CA ASP A 229 21.53 12.01 -12.74
C ASP A 229 20.26 12.85 -12.46
N ASN A 230 19.26 12.27 -11.79
CA ASN A 230 18.04 12.95 -11.33
C ASN A 230 17.62 12.36 -9.97
N PRO A 231 18.27 12.75 -8.85
CA PRO A 231 18.14 12.04 -7.58
C PRO A 231 16.89 12.42 -6.79
N THR A 232 16.15 13.46 -7.21
CA THR A 232 14.90 13.92 -6.59
C THR A 232 14.97 13.94 -5.05
N THR A 233 16.01 14.58 -4.51
CA THR A 233 16.46 14.52 -3.11
C THR A 233 15.31 14.61 -2.10
N CYS A 234 14.32 15.47 -2.31
CA CYS A 234 13.14 15.57 -1.45
C CYS A 234 12.36 14.23 -1.32
N ASN A 235 12.06 13.56 -2.42
CA ASN A 235 11.30 12.30 -2.42
C ASN A 235 12.09 11.18 -1.73
N VAL A 236 13.39 11.10 -2.04
CA VAL A 236 14.27 10.07 -1.46
C VAL A 236 14.46 10.28 0.03
N SER A 237 14.71 11.52 0.47
CA SER A 237 14.91 11.83 1.88
C SER A 237 13.63 11.63 2.70
N GLU A 238 12.47 12.08 2.21
CA GLU A 238 11.20 11.88 2.92
C GLU A 238 10.84 10.39 3.03
N THR A 239 11.15 9.61 1.98
CA THR A 239 10.98 8.13 2.03
C THR A 239 11.92 7.50 3.04
N ALA A 240 13.19 7.95 3.08
CA ALA A 240 14.15 7.49 4.07
C ALA A 240 13.69 7.81 5.50
N ALA A 241 13.12 9.00 5.73
CA ALA A 241 12.54 9.40 7.01
C ALA A 241 11.34 8.52 7.42
N CYS A 242 10.42 8.24 6.49
CA CYS A 242 9.31 7.32 6.73
C CYS A 242 9.80 5.92 7.15
N LEU A 243 10.81 5.37 6.48
CA LEU A 243 11.37 4.07 6.85
C LEU A 243 12.13 4.13 8.19
N ALA A 244 12.85 5.22 8.48
CA ALA A 244 13.57 5.40 9.75
C ALA A 244 12.63 5.42 10.96
N ILE A 245 11.51 6.13 10.87
CA ILE A 245 10.55 6.18 11.98
C ILE A 245 9.87 4.82 12.20
N ASN A 246 9.73 4.02 11.14
CA ASN A 246 9.14 2.70 11.26
C ASN A 246 10.09 1.64 11.81
N TYR A 247 11.41 1.84 11.70
CA TYR A 247 12.34 1.14 12.58
C TYR A 247 11.99 1.38 14.06
N LEU A 248 11.74 2.63 14.47
CA LEU A 248 11.40 2.94 15.86
C LEU A 248 10.06 2.36 16.32
N ASN A 249 9.05 2.36 15.45
CA ASN A 249 7.73 1.80 15.75
C ASN A 249 7.76 0.27 15.90
N PHE A 250 8.58 -0.42 15.10
CA PHE A 250 8.58 -1.90 15.07
C PHE A 250 9.73 -2.55 15.85
N LYS A 251 10.76 -1.83 16.30
CA LYS A 251 11.97 -2.43 16.92
C LYS A 251 11.73 -3.38 18.09
N GLU A 252 10.61 -3.23 18.81
CA GLU A 252 10.23 -4.12 19.91
C GLU A 252 9.21 -5.20 19.49
N SER A 253 8.24 -4.85 18.63
CA SER A 253 7.14 -5.74 18.24
C SER A 253 7.50 -6.68 17.09
N ASP A 254 8.35 -6.23 16.17
CA ASP A 254 8.84 -6.97 15.01
C ASP A 254 10.27 -6.51 14.65
N PRO A 255 11.29 -6.97 15.40
CA PRO A 255 12.67 -6.51 15.23
C PRO A 255 13.25 -6.81 13.84
N GLU A 256 12.84 -7.92 13.20
CA GLU A 256 13.33 -8.28 11.87
C GLU A 256 12.83 -7.28 10.81
N TYR A 257 11.55 -6.91 10.86
CA TYR A 257 11.00 -5.91 9.97
C TYR A 257 11.55 -4.51 10.26
N ALA A 258 11.76 -4.17 11.53
CA ALA A 258 12.36 -2.90 11.92
C ALA A 258 13.76 -2.72 11.33
N GLU A 259 14.62 -3.74 11.44
CA GLU A 259 15.97 -3.72 10.86
C GLU A 259 15.91 -3.63 9.32
N LYS A 260 14.95 -4.29 8.69
CA LYS A 260 14.71 -4.15 7.24
C LYS A 260 14.35 -2.70 6.87
N CYS A 261 13.48 -2.04 7.65
CA CYS A 261 13.15 -0.62 7.43
C CYS A 261 14.39 0.27 7.57
N LEU A 262 15.21 0.04 8.61
CA LEU A 262 16.44 0.81 8.85
C LEU A 262 17.47 0.62 7.73
N ASP A 263 17.66 -0.60 7.24
CA ASP A 263 18.58 -0.91 6.15
C ASP A 263 18.22 -0.13 4.86
N TYR A 264 16.94 -0.17 4.45
CA TYR A 264 16.48 0.60 3.29
C TYR A 264 16.52 2.11 3.53
N SER A 265 16.17 2.56 4.74
CA SER A 265 16.26 3.98 5.13
C SER A 265 17.68 4.52 4.96
N LEU A 266 18.67 3.81 5.49
CA LEU A 266 20.07 4.20 5.39
C LEU A 266 20.57 4.15 3.94
N ALA A 267 20.13 3.17 3.15
CA ALA A 267 20.49 3.08 1.74
C ALA A 267 19.97 4.30 0.94
N LEU A 268 18.71 4.70 1.14
CA LEU A 268 18.10 5.88 0.52
C LEU A 268 18.76 7.18 1.01
N TYR A 269 19.00 7.31 2.31
CA TYR A 269 19.69 8.49 2.86
C TYR A 269 21.12 8.62 2.31
N ASN A 270 21.84 7.49 2.20
CA ASN A 270 23.16 7.46 1.57
C ASN A 270 23.10 7.86 0.09
N PHE A 271 22.09 7.43 -0.65
CA PHE A 271 21.87 7.86 -2.03
C PHE A 271 21.61 9.38 -2.11
N ALA A 272 20.73 9.92 -1.28
CA ALA A 272 20.48 11.35 -1.19
C ALA A 272 21.76 12.13 -0.82
N THR A 273 22.59 11.59 0.07
CA THR A 273 23.86 12.20 0.51
C THR A 273 24.91 12.22 -0.59
N LYS A 274 25.15 11.07 -1.26
CA LYS A 274 26.22 10.86 -2.23
C LYS A 274 26.01 11.60 -3.56
N ASN A 275 24.76 11.79 -3.99
CA ASN A 275 24.45 12.41 -5.27
C ASN A 275 24.24 13.93 -5.15
N ASP A 276 24.38 14.63 -6.29
CA ASP A 276 24.16 16.07 -6.38
C ASP A 276 22.71 16.42 -5.99
N LYS A 277 22.53 17.44 -5.17
CA LYS A 277 21.21 17.76 -4.61
C LYS A 277 20.31 18.36 -5.69
N ALA A 278 19.11 17.82 -5.83
CA ALA A 278 18.14 18.29 -6.82
C ALA A 278 16.71 18.04 -6.35
N ILE A 279 15.82 18.99 -6.58
CA ILE A 279 14.36 18.73 -6.53
C ILE A 279 13.95 17.87 -7.73
N ALA A 280 12.77 17.24 -7.64
CA ALA A 280 12.22 16.52 -8.79
C ALA A 280 12.01 17.46 -9.98
N ASP A 281 12.51 17.07 -11.15
CA ASP A 281 12.16 17.72 -12.42
C ASP A 281 10.64 17.59 -12.65
N THR A 282 9.94 18.72 -12.76
CA THR A 282 8.49 18.75 -12.89
C THR A 282 8.01 18.01 -14.14
N GLU A 283 8.80 18.01 -15.22
CA GLU A 283 8.46 17.27 -16.45
C GLU A 283 8.74 15.76 -16.33
N GLN A 284 9.32 15.32 -15.20
CA GLN A 284 9.54 13.91 -14.88
C GLN A 284 8.57 13.45 -13.80
N GLY A 285 7.26 13.56 -14.05
CA GLY A 285 6.23 12.96 -13.20
C GLY A 285 5.27 13.96 -12.57
N PRO A 286 5.67 14.74 -11.55
CA PRO A 286 4.72 15.45 -10.70
C PRO A 286 4.12 16.71 -11.35
N LYS A 287 4.70 17.24 -12.43
CA LYS A 287 4.21 18.39 -13.21
C LYS A 287 3.74 19.53 -12.29
N GLY A 288 2.53 20.04 -12.55
CA GLY A 288 1.87 21.06 -11.73
C GLY A 288 1.10 20.52 -10.53
N TYR A 289 1.15 19.22 -10.24
CA TYR A 289 0.43 18.59 -9.12
C TYR A 289 1.19 18.75 -7.81
N TYR A 290 2.43 18.23 -7.77
CA TYR A 290 3.29 18.27 -6.59
C TYR A 290 4.71 18.74 -6.92
N GLY A 291 4.82 19.98 -7.40
CA GLY A 291 6.11 20.62 -7.61
C GLY A 291 6.83 20.87 -6.28
N SER A 292 7.97 20.21 -6.06
CA SER A 292 8.81 20.49 -4.91
C SER A 292 9.49 21.86 -5.06
N THR A 293 9.60 22.59 -3.95
CA THR A 293 10.22 23.93 -3.92
C THR A 293 11.66 23.92 -3.43
N LYS A 294 12.03 22.91 -2.63
CA LYS A 294 13.33 22.74 -1.96
C LYS A 294 13.44 21.30 -1.44
N TRP A 295 14.63 20.91 -1.00
CA TRP A 295 14.92 19.56 -0.49
C TRP A 295 15.54 19.57 0.91
N GLU A 296 15.96 20.74 1.38
CA GLU A 296 16.76 20.94 2.59
C GLU A 296 16.02 20.60 3.89
N ASP A 297 14.69 20.60 3.88
CA ASP A 297 13.87 20.21 5.04
C ASP A 297 13.53 18.73 5.07
N ASP A 298 13.43 18.08 3.91
CA ASP A 298 13.24 16.63 3.84
C ASP A 298 14.57 15.90 4.16
N TYR A 299 15.72 16.47 3.78
CA TYR A 299 17.09 15.93 3.96
C TYR A 299 17.67 16.11 5.36
#